data_AF-A0AAP5ME63-F1
#
_entry.id   AF-A0AAP5ME63-F1
#
_cell.length_a   1.000
_cell.length_b   1.000
_cell.length_c   1.000
_cell.angle_alpha   90.00
_cell.angle_beta   90.00
_cell.angle_gamma   90.00
#
_symmetry.space_group_name_H-M   'P 1'
#
loop_
_entity.id
_entity.type
_entity.pdbx_description
1 polymer ?
#
loop_
_entity_poly.entity_id
_entity_poly.type
_entity_poly.pdbx_seq_one_letter_code
_entity_poly.pdbx_strand_id
1 'polypeptide(L)'
;MRRLSLILSVVLTVLFCWNAPVVALPLAQTPVQQAQSLNFTKANTFELSGGSIVVSYSETSFSGVPLLSYRDNNFNLNFSGQQIRIQDTEIGQLITVTLETVPDLRTVTFTLVLPSVNLSTTSEKIRITVPGIKTTTLTTIAGPGRGAEKTYSTVNLKGTASFTVS
;
A
#
# COMPACT_ATOMS: atom_id res chain seq x y z
N MET A 1 49.68 -72.99 37.28
CA MET A 1 48.34 -72.51 36.88
C MET A 1 48.09 -72.89 35.42
N ARG A 2 46.94 -73.53 35.14
CA ARG A 2 46.27 -73.77 33.82
C ARG A 2 47.01 -74.68 32.80
N ARG A 3 46.63 -75.98 32.72
CA ARG A 3 45.69 -76.63 31.74
C ARG A 3 46.14 -76.42 30.27
N LEU A 4 46.81 -77.37 29.61
CA LEU A 4 46.41 -78.68 29.05
C LEU A 4 45.46 -78.61 27.82
N SER A 5 45.85 -79.36 26.78
CA SER A 5 45.07 -79.89 25.63
C SER A 5 44.70 -78.94 24.50
N LEU A 6 44.57 -79.35 23.23
CA LEU A 6 45.01 -80.47 22.36
C LEU A 6 44.25 -80.22 21.02
N ILE A 7 44.72 -80.80 19.91
CA ILE A 7 43.91 -81.22 18.73
C ILE A 7 43.58 -80.17 17.64
N LEU A 8 44.39 -80.24 16.58
CA LEU A 8 44.08 -80.59 15.19
C LEU A 8 42.62 -80.55 14.65
N SER A 9 42.52 -80.08 13.40
CA SER A 9 41.58 -80.47 12.33
C SER A 9 40.30 -79.66 12.06
N VAL A 10 40.34 -79.06 10.85
CA VAL A 10 39.30 -79.00 9.80
C VAL A 10 38.10 -78.08 10.07
N VAL A 11 37.62 -77.43 8.99
CA VAL A 11 36.22 -77.03 8.65
C VAL A 11 36.31 -75.74 7.81
N LEU A 12 36.30 -75.86 6.48
CA LEU A 12 35.13 -75.87 5.58
C LEU A 12 34.82 -74.46 5.05
N THR A 13 35.22 -74.25 3.80
CA THR A 13 34.91 -73.11 2.94
C THR A 13 33.41 -73.05 2.67
N VAL A 14 32.67 -72.13 3.28
CA VAL A 14 31.42 -71.60 2.73
C VAL A 14 31.19 -70.22 3.32
N LEU A 15 31.07 -69.18 2.49
CA LEU A 15 29.84 -68.38 2.37
C LEU A 15 30.11 -67.04 1.67
N PHE A 16 29.45 -66.90 0.52
CA PHE A 16 28.80 -65.68 0.03
C PHE A 16 29.69 -64.48 -0.33
N CYS A 17 29.92 -64.33 -1.65
CA CYS A 17 30.05 -63.03 -2.27
C CYS A 17 28.83 -62.17 -1.88
N TRP A 18 29.01 -61.27 -0.93
CA TRP A 18 27.97 -60.36 -0.47
C TRP A 18 27.68 -59.35 -1.58
N ASN A 19 26.53 -59.54 -2.21
CA ASN A 19 25.90 -58.59 -3.11
C ASN A 19 25.55 -57.34 -2.30
N ALA A 20 26.41 -56.32 -2.30
CA ALA A 20 26.12 -55.06 -1.63
C ALA A 20 25.04 -54.32 -2.43
N PRO A 21 23.86 -54.01 -1.86
CA PRO A 21 22.90 -53.16 -2.55
C PRO A 21 23.51 -51.76 -2.64
N VAL A 22 23.60 -51.22 -3.85
CA VAL A 22 23.86 -49.79 -4.05
C VAL A 22 22.66 -49.05 -3.48
N VAL A 23 22.80 -48.54 -2.26
CA VAL A 23 21.79 -47.70 -1.63
C VAL A 23 21.88 -46.33 -2.30
N ALA A 24 20.88 -46.01 -3.13
CA ALA A 24 20.72 -44.67 -3.67
C ALA A 24 20.50 -43.70 -2.49
N LEU A 25 21.45 -42.78 -2.29
CA LEU A 25 21.26 -41.66 -1.39
C LEU A 25 20.05 -40.85 -1.88
N PRO A 26 19.02 -40.63 -1.05
CA PRO A 26 17.96 -39.72 -1.43
C PRO A 26 18.59 -38.34 -1.61
N LEU A 27 18.44 -37.75 -2.80
CA LEU A 27 18.72 -36.33 -2.99
C LEU A 27 17.85 -35.60 -1.97
N ALA A 28 18.48 -35.03 -0.94
CA ALA A 28 17.80 -34.15 -0.02
C ALA A 28 17.27 -32.98 -0.85
N GLN A 29 15.99 -33.04 -1.20
CA GLN A 29 15.28 -31.90 -1.75
C GLN A 29 15.28 -30.88 -0.61
N THR A 30 16.12 -29.84 -0.71
CA THR A 30 15.95 -28.66 0.13
C THR A 30 14.48 -28.27 0.00
N PRO A 31 13.71 -28.20 1.09
CA PRO A 31 12.39 -27.61 1.00
C PRO A 31 12.65 -26.19 0.51
N VAL A 32 12.36 -25.93 -0.76
CA VAL A 32 12.07 -24.59 -1.22
C VAL A 32 10.90 -24.17 -0.37
N GLN A 33 11.19 -23.54 0.77
CA GLN A 33 10.22 -22.89 1.62
C GLN A 33 9.39 -22.03 0.68
N GLN A 34 8.14 -22.46 0.49
CA GLN A 34 7.16 -21.71 -0.28
C GLN A 34 7.20 -20.30 0.30
N ALA A 35 7.73 -19.35 -0.46
CA ALA A 35 7.63 -17.95 -0.13
C ALA A 35 6.12 -17.70 -0.01
N GLN A 36 5.65 -17.51 1.22
CA GLN A 36 4.27 -17.13 1.45
C GLN A 36 4.05 -15.87 0.62
N SER A 37 3.16 -15.92 -0.36
CA SER A 37 2.80 -14.74 -1.13
C SER A 37 2.26 -13.71 -0.13
N LEU A 38 3.04 -12.67 0.16
CA LEU A 38 2.57 -11.54 0.94
C LEU A 38 1.51 -10.84 0.10
N ASN A 39 0.25 -11.18 0.36
CA ASN A 39 -0.88 -10.55 -0.29
C ASN A 39 -1.10 -9.19 0.38
N PHE A 40 -0.54 -8.15 -0.22
CA PHE A 40 -0.81 -6.78 0.21
C PHE A 40 -2.16 -6.33 -0.32
N THR A 41 -2.91 -5.62 0.51
CA THR A 41 -4.15 -4.95 0.11
C THR A 41 -3.89 -3.45 0.03
N LYS A 42 -4.25 -2.80 -1.09
CA LYS A 42 -4.15 -1.35 -1.21
C LYS A 42 -5.21 -0.68 -0.32
N ALA A 43 -4.82 0.32 0.47
CA ALA A 43 -5.78 1.14 1.20
C ALA A 43 -6.67 1.92 0.21
N ASN A 44 -7.96 2.02 0.53
CA ASN A 44 -8.95 2.71 -0.29
C ASN A 44 -9.74 3.77 0.50
N THR A 45 -9.52 3.87 1.81
CA THR A 45 -10.18 4.81 2.72
C THR A 45 -9.12 5.59 3.50
N PHE A 46 -9.27 6.90 3.58
CA PHE A 46 -8.30 7.81 4.17
C PHE A 46 -9.00 8.86 5.03
N GLU A 47 -8.66 8.90 6.31
CA GLU A 47 -9.17 9.88 7.28
C GLU A 47 -8.00 10.75 7.73
N LEU A 48 -8.02 12.03 7.37
CA LEU A 48 -6.88 12.93 7.45
C LEU A 48 -7.27 14.28 8.07
N SER A 49 -6.37 14.85 8.86
CA SER A 49 -6.58 16.17 9.47
C SER A 49 -5.27 16.93 9.67
N GLY A 50 -5.34 18.26 9.66
CA GLY A 50 -4.18 19.11 9.90
C GLY A 50 -4.58 20.59 9.96
N GLY A 51 -4.09 21.30 10.97
CA GLY A 51 -4.57 22.66 11.26
C GLY A 51 -6.07 22.66 11.53
N SER A 52 -6.82 23.47 10.79
CA SER A 52 -8.29 23.50 10.82
C SER A 52 -8.94 22.60 9.77
N ILE A 53 -8.16 21.88 8.96
CA ILE A 53 -8.65 21.09 7.83
C ILE A 53 -8.88 19.64 8.26
N VAL A 54 -10.05 19.10 7.90
CA VAL A 54 -10.39 17.68 8.01
C VAL A 54 -10.84 17.18 6.64
N VAL A 55 -10.27 16.06 6.20
CA VAL A 55 -10.55 15.45 4.90
C VAL A 55 -10.79 13.95 5.09
N SER A 56 -11.89 13.47 4.53
CA SER A 56 -12.15 12.04 4.36
C SER A 56 -12.19 11.74 2.87
N TYR A 57 -11.48 10.71 2.42
CA TYR A 57 -11.47 10.27 1.02
C TYR A 57 -11.65 8.76 0.92
N SER A 58 -12.54 8.32 0.03
CA SER A 58 -12.69 6.93 -0.35
C SER A 58 -12.61 6.77 -1.86
N GLU A 59 -11.74 5.88 -2.34
CA GLU A 59 -11.61 5.55 -3.76
C GLU A 59 -12.84 4.82 -4.30
N THR A 60 -13.55 4.08 -3.44
CA THR A 60 -14.70 3.27 -3.83
C THR A 60 -15.75 3.31 -2.73
N SER A 61 -16.93 3.81 -3.04
CA SER A 61 -18.09 3.77 -2.14
C SER A 61 -19.05 2.64 -2.53
N PHE A 62 -20.12 2.46 -1.74
CA PHE A 62 -21.19 1.49 -2.02
C PHE A 62 -21.78 1.65 -3.45
N SER A 63 -21.78 2.86 -4.00
CA SER A 63 -22.24 3.14 -5.38
C SER A 63 -21.14 3.02 -6.44
N GLY A 64 -19.95 2.56 -6.07
CA GLY A 64 -18.81 2.37 -6.99
C GLY A 64 -18.10 3.66 -7.40
N VAL A 65 -18.47 4.82 -6.83
CA VAL A 65 -17.86 6.12 -7.15
C VAL A 65 -16.97 6.62 -6.01
N PRO A 66 -15.91 7.41 -6.31
CA PRO A 66 -15.12 8.06 -5.27
C PRO A 66 -15.94 9.07 -4.47
N LEU A 67 -15.62 9.22 -3.18
CA LEU A 67 -16.20 10.20 -2.28
C LEU A 67 -15.10 11.00 -1.59
N LEU A 68 -15.30 12.30 -1.45
CA LEU A 68 -14.41 13.17 -0.69
C LEU A 68 -15.23 14.14 0.16
N SER A 69 -14.96 14.20 1.46
CA SER A 69 -15.48 15.23 2.35
C SER A 69 -14.35 16.18 2.72
N TYR A 70 -14.58 17.47 2.60
CA TYR A 70 -13.64 18.52 2.97
C TYR A 70 -14.32 19.47 3.96
N ARG A 71 -13.64 19.70 5.09
CA ARG A 71 -14.08 20.66 6.09
C ARG A 71 -12.93 21.54 6.53
N ASP A 72 -13.17 22.84 6.60
CA ASP A 72 -12.34 23.80 7.32
C ASP A 72 -13.21 24.79 8.11
N ASN A 73 -12.66 25.94 8.52
CA ASN A 73 -13.40 26.96 9.25
C ASN A 73 -14.51 27.64 8.42
N ASN A 74 -14.39 27.60 7.09
CA ASN A 74 -15.24 28.34 6.15
C ASN A 74 -16.11 27.41 5.30
N PHE A 75 -15.64 26.18 5.03
CA PHE A 75 -16.26 25.24 4.12
C PHE A 75 -16.60 23.93 4.83
N ASN A 76 -17.72 23.33 4.44
CA ASN A 76 -18.10 21.96 4.78
C ASN A 76 -18.77 21.37 3.54
N LEU A 77 -17.99 20.67 2.71
CA LEU A 77 -18.36 20.27 1.36
C LEU A 77 -18.16 18.77 1.17
N ASN A 78 -19.05 18.15 0.39
CA ASN A 78 -18.96 16.76 0.00
C ASN A 78 -18.94 16.67 -1.53
N PHE A 79 -18.07 15.82 -2.05
CA PHE A 79 -17.85 15.62 -3.47
C PHE A 79 -17.99 14.14 -3.81
N SER A 80 -18.51 13.85 -5.00
CA SER A 80 -18.63 12.48 -5.50
C SER A 80 -18.37 12.40 -7.00
N GLY A 81 -17.88 11.23 -7.45
CA GLY A 81 -17.72 10.92 -8.86
C GLY A 81 -16.95 11.99 -9.64
N GLN A 82 -17.58 12.56 -10.65
CA GLN A 82 -16.97 13.53 -11.58
C GLN A 82 -16.59 14.89 -10.95
N GLN A 83 -17.07 15.18 -9.73
CA GLN A 83 -16.65 16.36 -8.98
C GLN A 83 -15.21 16.24 -8.47
N ILE A 84 -14.69 15.00 -8.43
CA ILE A 84 -13.35 14.65 -7.97
C ILE A 84 -12.49 14.34 -9.18
N ARG A 85 -11.48 15.17 -9.43
CA ARG A 85 -10.50 14.96 -10.49
C ARG A 85 -9.33 14.18 -9.91
N ILE A 86 -9.06 12.99 -10.43
CA ILE A 86 -7.96 12.13 -10.00
C ILE A 86 -6.93 12.07 -11.13
N GLN A 87 -5.67 12.33 -10.81
CA GLN A 87 -4.56 12.22 -11.75
C GLN A 87 -3.43 11.41 -11.14
N ASP A 88 -3.02 10.34 -11.81
CA ASP A 88 -1.86 9.55 -11.42
C ASP A 88 -0.56 10.28 -11.76
N THR A 89 0.39 10.27 -10.83
CA THR A 89 1.70 10.92 -10.96
C THR A 89 2.79 10.04 -10.32
N GLU A 90 4.06 10.38 -10.53
CA GLU A 90 5.20 9.65 -9.96
C GLU A 90 5.24 9.68 -8.42
N ILE A 91 4.61 10.69 -7.79
CA ILE A 91 4.55 10.85 -6.33
C ILE A 91 3.27 10.26 -5.71
N GLY A 92 2.40 9.65 -6.53
CA GLY A 92 1.10 9.13 -6.11
C GLY A 92 -0.05 9.78 -6.90
N GLN A 93 -1.25 9.75 -6.34
CA GLN A 93 -2.46 10.28 -6.97
C GLN A 93 -2.73 11.71 -6.48
N LEU A 94 -3.04 12.61 -7.42
CA LEU A 94 -3.51 13.96 -7.13
C LEU A 94 -5.04 13.96 -7.16
N ILE A 95 -5.66 14.03 -5.99
CA ILE A 95 -7.12 14.09 -5.84
C ILE A 95 -7.53 15.54 -5.66
N THR A 96 -8.18 16.10 -6.68
CA THR A 96 -8.50 17.53 -6.73
C THR A 96 -10.00 17.79 -6.76
N VAL A 97 -10.46 18.70 -5.92
CA VAL A 97 -11.84 19.20 -5.85
C VAL A 97 -11.88 20.73 -5.93
N THR A 98 -13.00 21.28 -6.36
CA THR A 98 -13.23 22.74 -6.41
C THR A 98 -14.01 23.16 -5.16
N LEU A 99 -13.40 23.98 -4.30
CA LEU A 99 -14.03 24.46 -3.07
C LEU A 99 -14.94 25.68 -3.31
N GLU A 100 -14.53 26.57 -4.21
CA GLU A 100 -15.23 27.82 -4.51
C GLU A 100 -14.91 28.26 -5.94
N THR A 101 -15.91 28.79 -6.63
CA THR A 101 -15.73 29.50 -7.90
C THR A 101 -16.51 30.81 -7.84
N VAL A 102 -15.79 31.93 -7.94
CA VAL A 102 -16.37 33.27 -8.09
C VAL A 102 -15.98 33.78 -9.48
N PRO A 103 -16.95 33.92 -10.42
CA PRO A 103 -16.68 34.45 -11.74
C PRO A 103 -15.91 35.76 -11.67
N ASP A 104 -14.93 35.92 -12.57
CA ASP A 104 -14.13 37.13 -12.74
C ASP A 104 -13.34 37.60 -11.51
N LEU A 105 -13.18 36.72 -10.52
CA LEU A 105 -12.41 36.97 -9.32
C LEU A 105 -11.44 35.83 -9.04
N ARG A 106 -11.96 34.63 -8.72
CA ARG A 106 -11.11 33.49 -8.36
C ARG A 106 -11.80 32.14 -8.46
N THR A 107 -10.98 31.11 -8.63
CA THR A 107 -11.33 29.72 -8.36
C THR A 107 -10.40 29.17 -7.29
N VAL A 108 -10.97 28.54 -6.27
CA VAL A 108 -10.24 27.90 -5.18
C VAL A 108 -10.41 26.39 -5.31
N THR A 109 -9.30 25.67 -5.45
CA THR A 109 -9.28 24.21 -5.46
C THR A 109 -8.49 23.67 -4.28
N PHE A 110 -8.80 22.44 -3.89
CA PHE A 110 -8.01 21.67 -2.95
C PHE A 110 -7.52 20.40 -3.64
N THR A 111 -6.24 20.11 -3.50
CA THR A 111 -5.58 18.91 -4.04
C THR A 111 -4.93 18.14 -2.90
N LEU A 112 -5.31 16.88 -2.74
CA LEU A 112 -4.66 15.93 -1.86
C LEU A 112 -3.63 15.13 -2.66
N VAL A 113 -2.38 15.10 -2.22
CA VAL A 113 -1.33 14.25 -2.81
C VAL A 113 -1.26 12.95 -2.03
N LEU A 114 -1.73 11.86 -2.62
CA LEU A 114 -1.93 10.60 -1.92
C LEU A 114 -1.01 9.50 -2.47
N PRO A 115 -0.07 8.97 -1.67
CA PRO A 115 0.76 7.85 -2.10
C PRO A 115 -0.04 6.55 -2.11
N SER A 116 0.45 5.57 -2.87
CA SER A 116 -0.04 4.19 -2.76
C SER A 116 0.34 3.61 -1.39
N VAL A 117 -0.67 3.22 -0.63
CA VAL A 117 -0.50 2.62 0.69
C VAL A 117 -0.87 1.14 0.61
N ASN A 118 0.11 0.29 0.92
CA ASN A 118 -0.06 -1.16 0.99
C ASN A 118 -0.21 -1.60 2.45
N LEU A 119 -1.23 -2.40 2.71
CA LEU A 119 -1.54 -2.98 4.02
C LEU A 119 -1.25 -4.48 3.99
N SER A 120 -0.73 -5.01 5.09
CA SER A 120 -0.45 -6.44 5.26
C SER A 120 -1.73 -7.25 5.47
N THR A 121 -2.77 -6.62 6.03
CA THR A 121 -4.10 -7.20 6.22
C THR A 121 -5.20 -6.17 5.95
N THR A 122 -6.42 -6.64 5.68
CA THR A 122 -7.59 -5.77 5.45
C THR A 122 -8.07 -5.03 6.69
N SER A 123 -7.73 -5.52 7.89
CA SER A 123 -8.07 -4.88 9.17
C SER A 123 -7.02 -3.88 9.66
N GLU A 124 -5.87 -3.82 8.99
CA GLU A 124 -4.79 -2.92 9.36
C GLU A 124 -5.17 -1.45 9.10
N LYS A 125 -4.75 -0.58 10.01
CA LYS A 125 -4.79 0.88 9.83
C LYS A 125 -3.38 1.43 10.03
N ILE A 126 -2.83 2.06 9.00
CA ILE A 126 -1.50 2.68 9.11
C ILE A 126 -1.63 4.19 9.25
N ARG A 127 -0.70 4.80 9.98
CA ARG A 127 -0.62 6.26 10.05
C ARG A 127 0.16 6.80 8.86
N ILE A 128 -0.38 7.83 8.23
CA ILE A 128 0.28 8.52 7.12
C ILE A 128 0.30 10.03 7.35
N THR A 129 1.25 10.70 6.71
CA THR A 129 1.30 12.16 6.60
C THR A 129 1.41 12.51 5.13
N VAL A 130 0.51 13.34 4.64
CA VAL A 130 0.39 13.69 3.22
C VAL A 130 0.16 15.18 3.04
N PRO A 131 0.65 15.81 1.96
CA PRO A 131 0.39 17.22 1.72
C PRO A 131 -1.00 17.43 1.11
N GLY A 132 -1.74 18.37 1.69
CA GLY A 132 -2.90 19.01 1.09
C GLY A 132 -2.52 20.39 0.55
N ILE A 133 -2.92 20.70 -0.68
CA ILE A 133 -2.57 21.93 -1.38
C ILE A 133 -3.85 22.69 -1.72
N LYS A 134 -4.01 23.89 -1.17
CA LYS A 134 -5.06 24.82 -1.57
C LYS A 134 -4.51 25.73 -2.65
N THR A 135 -5.12 25.72 -3.83
CA THR A 135 -4.72 26.55 -4.96
C THR A 135 -5.77 27.63 -5.18
N THR A 136 -5.35 28.89 -5.20
CA THR A 136 -6.20 30.01 -5.62
C THR A 136 -5.74 30.47 -6.99
N THR A 137 -6.61 30.31 -7.99
CA THR A 137 -6.42 30.82 -9.34
C THR A 137 -7.19 32.12 -9.47
N LEU A 138 -6.53 33.22 -9.83
CA LEU A 138 -7.23 34.46 -10.17
C LEU A 138 -7.86 34.33 -11.56
N THR A 139 -9.13 34.70 -11.68
CA THR A 139 -9.84 34.74 -12.95
C THR A 139 -10.11 36.19 -13.33
N THR A 140 -10.02 36.52 -14.61
CA THR A 140 -10.29 37.88 -15.11
C THR A 140 -10.77 37.81 -16.55
N ILE A 141 -11.77 38.64 -16.88
CA ILE A 141 -12.30 38.78 -18.24
C ILE A 141 -11.25 39.44 -19.16
N ALA A 142 -10.38 40.29 -18.60
CA ALA A 142 -9.46 41.13 -19.36
C ALA A 142 -8.21 40.39 -19.89
N GLY A 143 -8.13 39.06 -19.74
CA GLY A 143 -6.97 38.25 -20.12
C GLY A 143 -5.94 38.08 -19.00
N PRO A 144 -4.88 37.28 -19.20
CA PRO A 144 -3.96 36.87 -18.13
C PRO A 144 -3.29 38.08 -17.47
N GLY A 145 -3.37 38.13 -16.14
CA GLY A 145 -2.68 39.14 -15.33
C GLY A 145 -1.16 38.96 -15.36
N ARG A 146 -0.42 39.98 -14.88
CA ARG A 146 1.03 39.87 -14.70
C ARG A 146 1.35 38.98 -13.49
N GLY A 147 2.36 38.12 -13.62
CA GLY A 147 2.87 37.29 -12.52
C GLY A 147 2.26 35.89 -12.49
N ALA A 148 2.38 35.20 -11.35
CA ALA A 148 1.82 33.87 -11.16
C ALA A 148 0.28 33.94 -11.08
N GLU A 149 -0.39 33.25 -12.00
CA GLU A 149 -1.87 33.15 -12.02
C GLU A 149 -2.41 32.36 -10.82
N LYS A 150 -1.59 31.46 -10.28
CA LYS A 150 -1.95 30.53 -9.21
C LYS A 150 -1.09 30.78 -7.99
N THR A 151 -1.72 30.82 -6.83
CA THR A 151 -1.05 30.84 -5.52
C THR A 151 -1.38 29.57 -4.75
N TYR A 152 -0.40 29.08 -3.98
CA TYR A 152 -0.48 27.81 -3.29
C TYR A 152 -0.31 28.01 -1.79
N SER A 153 -1.16 27.35 -1.00
CA SER A 153 -0.97 27.16 0.43
C SER A 153 -0.96 25.67 0.72
N THR A 154 -0.02 25.20 1.53
CA THR A 154 0.18 23.78 1.81
C THR A 154 -0.06 23.49 3.28
N VAL A 155 -0.67 22.34 3.56
CA VAL A 155 -0.90 21.84 4.93
C VAL A 155 -0.53 20.37 4.95
N ASN A 156 0.30 19.97 5.92
CA ASN A 156 0.58 18.57 6.17
C ASN A 156 -0.60 17.96 6.93
N LEU A 157 -1.32 17.06 6.27
CA LEU A 157 -2.43 16.32 6.84
C LEU A 157 -1.93 14.99 7.38
N LYS A 158 -2.32 14.69 8.63
CA LYS A 158 -1.97 13.45 9.33
C LYS A 158 -3.23 12.65 9.58
N GLY A 159 -3.12 11.34 9.53
CA GLY A 159 -4.25 10.49 9.85
C GLY A 159 -4.00 9.04 9.50
N THR A 160 -5.06 8.33 9.10
CA THR A 160 -5.01 6.88 8.88
C THR A 160 -5.46 6.50 7.49
N ALA A 161 -4.75 5.53 6.91
CA ALA A 161 -5.15 4.80 5.72
C ALA A 161 -5.63 3.40 6.12
N SER A 162 -6.75 2.96 5.55
CA SER A 162 -7.35 1.65 5.81
C SER A 162 -8.02 1.10 4.55
N PHE A 163 -8.35 -0.19 4.60
CA PHE A 163 -9.17 -0.83 3.58
C PHE A 163 -10.58 -1.08 4.10
N THR A 164 -11.57 -0.65 3.34
CA THR A 164 -12.99 -0.87 3.63
C THR A 164 -13.65 -1.53 2.42
N VAL A 165 -14.31 -2.66 2.63
CA VAL A 165 -15.28 -3.21 1.67
C VAL A 165 -16.61 -2.52 1.91
N SER A 166 -17.09 -1.74 0.93
CA SER A 166 -18.44 -1.16 0.94
C SER A 166 -19.43 -2.09 0.25
#